data_AF-A0A535N571-F1
#
_entry.id   AF-A0A535N571-F1
#
_cell.length_a   1.000
_cell.length_b   1.000
_cell.length_c   1.000
_cell.angle_alpha   90.00
_cell.angle_beta   90.00
_cell.angle_gamma   90.00
#
_symmetry.space_group_name_H-M   'P 1'
#
loop_
_entity.id
_entity.type
_entity.pdbx_description
1 polymer ?
#
loop_
_entity_poly.entity_id
_entity_poly.type
_entity_poly.pdbx_seq_one_letter_code
_entity_poly.pdbx_strand_id
1 'polypeptide(L)'
;AGIMEHLPGLLALTCACVNSYRRLQPQMWASAYRAWGPDNREGALRVASTFWGHEAESTNVELKSCDSSANPYIALGGVIAAGLDGIERRLELAPPVT
;
A
#
# COMPACT_ATOMS: atom_id res chain seq x y z
N ALA A 1 -2.08 -4.74 -8.48
CA ALA A 1 -1.47 -3.90 -9.53
C ALA A 1 -1.94 -2.45 -9.48
N GLY A 2 -3.24 -2.17 -9.52
CA GLY A 2 -3.76 -0.79 -9.53
C GLY A 2 -3.26 0.13 -8.41
N ILE A 3 -3.20 -0.34 -7.16
CA ILE A 3 -2.63 0.44 -6.05
C ILE A 3 -1.16 0.81 -6.30
N MET A 4 -0.35 -0.10 -6.85
CA MET A 4 1.06 0.17 -7.18
C MET A 4 1.19 1.16 -8.34
N GLU A 5 0.28 1.09 -9.31
CA GLU A 5 0.21 2.01 -10.44
C GLU A 5 -0.10 3.43 -9.98
N HIS A 6 -1.14 3.59 -9.15
CA HIS A 6 -1.61 4.87 -8.65
C HIS A 6 -0.88 5.37 -7.41
N LEU A 7 0.15 4.65 -6.93
CA LEU A 7 0.83 4.97 -5.67
C LEU A 7 1.26 6.44 -5.55
N PRO A 8 1.87 7.08 -6.58
CA PRO A 8 2.24 8.49 -6.49
C PRO A 8 1.04 9.42 -6.23
N GLY A 9 -0.11 9.15 -6.86
CA GLY A 9 -1.34 9.91 -6.63
C GLY A 9 -1.96 9.59 -5.27
N LEU A 10 -1.94 8.33 -4.86
CA LEU A 10 -2.39 7.91 -3.54
C LEU A 10 -1.61 8.59 -2.42
N LEU A 11 -0.30 8.79 -2.56
CA LEU A 11 0.50 9.50 -1.56
C LEU A 11 -0.02 10.90 -1.27
N ALA A 12 -0.57 11.62 -2.25
CA ALA A 12 -1.18 12.92 -2.00
C ALA A 12 -2.41 12.83 -1.08
N LEU A 13 -3.11 11.69 -1.09
CA LEU A 13 -4.31 11.44 -0.28
C LEU A 13 -3.96 10.80 1.07
N THR A 14 -2.96 9.92 1.12
CA THR A 14 -2.62 9.09 2.28
C THR A 14 -1.45 9.64 3.10
N CYS A 15 -0.69 10.60 2.55
CA CYS A 15 0.45 11.29 3.15
C CYS A 15 0.32 12.80 2.95
N ALA A 16 -0.67 13.40 3.60
CA ALA A 16 -1.23 14.72 3.29
C ALA A 16 -0.44 15.90 3.89
N CYS A 17 0.71 15.68 4.53
CA CYS A 17 1.53 16.77 5.06
C CYS A 17 3.02 16.58 4.81
N VAL A 18 3.78 17.67 4.93
CA VAL A 18 5.26 17.65 4.77
C VAL A 18 5.91 16.66 5.74
N ASN A 19 5.36 16.52 6.94
CA ASN A 19 5.91 15.61 7.95
C ASN A 19 5.74 14.12 7.55
N SER A 20 4.75 13.78 6.73
CA SER A 20 4.56 12.42 6.22
C SER A 20 5.82 11.91 5.52
N TYR A 21 6.46 12.74 4.71
CA TYR A 21 7.62 12.35 3.91
C TYR A 21 8.91 12.16 4.72
N ARG A 22 8.95 12.65 5.98
CA ARG A 22 10.05 12.36 6.90
C ARG A 22 10.05 10.90 7.35
N ARG A 23 8.89 10.23 7.34
CA ARG A 23 8.77 8.80 7.69
C ARG A 23 8.97 7.88 6.48
N LEU A 24 8.68 8.36 5.26
CA LEU A 24 8.85 7.63 4.00
C LEU A 24 10.34 7.62 3.57
N GLN A 25 11.22 7.13 4.43
CA GLN A 25 12.66 7.08 4.20
C GLN A 25 13.17 5.66 4.42
N PRO A 26 14.30 5.27 3.78
CA PRO A 26 14.93 3.98 4.03
C PRO A 26 15.12 3.72 5.53
N GLN A 27 15.00 2.46 5.95
CA GLN A 27 15.22 2.03 7.34
C GLN A 27 14.17 2.53 8.36
N MET A 28 13.06 3.11 7.91
CA MET A 28 11.95 3.55 8.77
C MET A 28 10.74 2.59 8.78
N TRP A 29 10.80 1.50 7.99
CA TRP A 29 9.72 0.49 7.84
C TRP A 29 8.34 1.06 7.48
N ALA A 30 8.34 2.20 6.79
CA ALA A 30 7.14 2.96 6.47
C ALA A 30 7.05 3.30 4.97
N SER A 31 7.44 2.37 4.10
CA SER A 31 7.38 2.52 2.63
C SER A 31 8.36 3.52 2.02
N ALA A 32 9.64 3.17 2.02
CA ALA A 32 10.65 3.92 1.28
C ALA A 32 10.65 3.59 -0.22
N TYR A 33 10.15 2.42 -0.59
CA TYR A 33 10.27 1.89 -1.94
C TYR A 33 8.89 1.59 -2.56
N ARG A 34 8.75 1.87 -3.86
CA ARG A 34 7.64 1.39 -4.69
C ARG A 34 7.81 -0.11 -4.96
N ALA A 35 7.71 -0.91 -3.90
CA ALA A 35 7.81 -2.35 -3.92
C ALA A 35 6.61 -2.98 -3.22
N TRP A 36 6.33 -4.24 -3.54
CA TRP A 36 5.37 -5.05 -2.83
C TRP A 36 5.95 -6.45 -2.58
N GLY A 37 5.47 -7.12 -1.54
CA GLY A 37 5.86 -8.50 -1.30
C GLY A 37 5.26 -9.11 -0.03
N PRO A 38 5.41 -10.43 0.16
CA PRO A 38 5.02 -11.11 1.39
C PRO A 38 5.90 -10.64 2.54
N ASP A 39 5.27 -10.15 3.60
CA ASP A 39 5.91 -9.65 4.83
C ASP A 39 7.01 -8.59 4.65
N ASN A 40 7.11 -7.98 3.46
CA ASN A 40 8.06 -6.92 3.18
C ASN A 40 7.65 -5.65 3.95
N ARG A 41 8.44 -5.30 4.98
CA ARG A 41 8.19 -4.15 5.85
C ARG A 41 8.70 -2.83 5.27
N GLU A 42 9.56 -2.86 4.26
CA GLU A 42 10.07 -1.64 3.62
C GLU A 42 9.28 -1.25 2.36
N GLY A 43 8.51 -2.17 1.81
CA GLY A 43 7.65 -1.95 0.65
C GLY A 43 6.48 -1.00 0.90
N ALA A 44 5.91 -0.49 -0.19
CA ALA A 44 4.67 0.27 -0.20
C ALA A 44 3.47 -0.60 0.17
N LEU A 45 3.43 -1.81 -0.39
CA LEU A 45 2.39 -2.81 -0.16
C LEU A 45 2.98 -4.06 0.49
N ARG A 46 2.35 -4.52 1.57
CA ARG A 46 2.71 -5.76 2.23
C ARG A 46 1.57 -6.76 2.13
N VAL A 47 1.86 -7.97 1.71
CA VAL A 47 0.95 -9.10 1.89
C VAL A 47 1.29 -9.70 3.26
N ALA A 48 0.39 -9.56 4.23
CA ALA A 48 0.66 -10.01 5.60
C ALA A 48 0.57 -11.55 5.70
N SER A 49 1.37 -12.13 6.59
CA SER A 49 1.21 -13.53 6.99
C SER A 49 -0.25 -13.83 7.39
N THR A 50 -0.77 -14.95 6.92
CA THR A 50 -2.09 -15.44 7.29
C THR A 50 -2.10 -16.10 8.67
N PHE A 51 -3.26 -16.13 9.32
CA PHE A 51 -3.47 -16.93 10.51
C PHE A 51 -3.58 -18.41 10.14
N TRP A 52 -2.85 -19.24 10.89
CA TRP A 52 -2.81 -20.69 10.66
C TRP A 52 -4.21 -21.31 10.81
N GLY A 53 -4.65 -22.04 9.78
CA GLY A 53 -5.99 -22.64 9.73
C GLY A 53 -7.12 -21.69 9.34
N HIS A 54 -6.82 -20.41 9.05
CA HIS A 54 -7.77 -19.38 8.63
C HIS A 54 -7.21 -18.59 7.43
N GLU A 55 -6.52 -19.24 6.50
CA GLU A 55 -5.77 -18.58 5.43
C GLU A 55 -6.66 -17.72 4.53
N ALA A 56 -7.82 -18.26 4.12
CA ALA A 56 -8.77 -17.56 3.26
C ALA A 56 -9.40 -16.32 3.93
N GLU A 57 -9.60 -16.37 5.25
CA GLU A 57 -10.27 -15.31 6.02
C GLU A 57 -9.31 -14.21 6.48
N SER A 58 -8.02 -14.55 6.61
CA SER A 58 -6.99 -13.67 7.16
C SER A 58 -6.10 -13.01 6.10
N THR A 59 -6.19 -13.45 4.84
CA THR A 59 -5.43 -12.86 3.74
C THR A 59 -5.80 -11.39 3.57
N ASN A 60 -4.81 -10.51 3.72
CA ASN A 60 -4.97 -9.08 3.53
C ASN A 60 -3.74 -8.45 2.91
N VAL A 61 -3.96 -7.26 2.36
CA VAL A 61 -2.92 -6.40 1.79
C VAL A 61 -2.89 -5.11 2.59
N GLU A 62 -1.72 -4.75 3.10
CA GLU A 62 -1.48 -3.53 3.87
C GLU A 62 -0.79 -2.48 3.00
N LEU A 63 -1.44 -1.31 2.87
CA LEU A 63 -0.79 -0.10 2.36
C LEU A 63 -0.06 0.62 3.49
N LYS A 64 1.26 0.55 3.46
CA LYS A 64 2.12 1.09 4.52
C LYS A 64 2.35 2.60 4.39
N SER A 65 2.25 3.14 3.18
CA SER A 65 2.36 4.57 2.89
C SER A 65 1.07 5.33 3.21
N CYS A 66 0.55 5.19 4.43
CA CYS A 66 -0.57 5.95 4.98
C CYS A 66 -0.25 6.44 6.40
N ASP A 67 -0.65 7.66 6.77
CA ASP A 67 -0.53 8.16 8.14
C ASP A 67 -1.77 8.94 8.61
N SER A 68 -1.79 9.28 9.90
CA SER A 68 -2.89 9.97 10.55
C SER A 68 -3.07 11.44 10.16
N SER A 69 -2.21 11.99 9.28
CA SER A 69 -2.45 13.32 8.70
C SER A 69 -3.47 13.28 7.56
N ALA A 70 -3.72 12.10 6.99
CA ALA A 70 -4.72 11.91 5.94
C ALA A 70 -6.15 11.99 6.47
N ASN A 71 -7.07 12.46 5.62
CA ASN A 71 -8.50 12.27 5.86
C ASN A 71 -8.84 10.79 5.59
N PRO A 72 -9.32 10.03 6.59
CA PRO A 72 -9.50 8.57 6.45
C PRO A 72 -10.53 8.20 5.38
N TYR A 73 -11.54 9.02 5.15
CA TYR A 73 -12.56 8.77 4.14
C TYR A 73 -11.98 8.90 2.73
N ILE A 74 -11.19 9.95 2.50
CA ILE A 74 -10.55 10.21 1.20
C ILE A 74 -9.46 9.18 0.93
N ALA A 75 -8.64 8.87 1.94
CA ALA A 75 -7.60 7.86 1.84
C ALA A 75 -8.19 6.48 1.48
N LEU A 76 -9.21 6.02 2.21
CA LEU A 76 -9.87 4.75 1.93
C LEU A 76 -10.53 4.74 0.53
N GLY A 77 -11.24 5.82 0.18
CA GLY A 77 -11.87 5.95 -1.14
C GLY A 77 -10.86 5.90 -2.28
N GLY A 78 -9.73 6.59 -2.14
CA GLY A 78 -8.65 6.57 -3.12
C GLY A 78 -8.05 5.16 -3.31
N VAL A 79 -7.79 4.45 -2.22
CA VAL A 79 -7.25 3.08 -2.28
C VAL A 79 -8.22 2.12 -2.96
N ILE A 80 -9.52 2.19 -2.64
CA ILE A 80 -10.56 1.39 -3.30
C ILE A 80 -10.62 1.72 -4.80
N ALA A 81 -10.66 3.00 -5.17
CA ALA A 81 -10.71 3.42 -6.56
C ALA A 81 -9.49 2.94 -7.36
N ALA A 82 -8.29 3.07 -6.80
CA ALA A 82 -7.06 2.58 -7.41
C ALA A 82 -7.06 1.05 -7.58
N GLY A 83 -7.60 0.31 -6.59
CA GLY A 83 -7.78 -1.14 -6.68
C GLY A 83 -8.73 -1.54 -7.81
N LEU A 84 -9.90 -0.89 -7.88
CA LEU A 84 -10.93 -1.14 -8.89
C LEU A 84 -10.42 -0.83 -10.31
N ASP A 85 -9.74 0.30 -10.53
CA ASP A 85 -9.14 0.64 -11.83
C ASP A 85 -8.13 -0.42 -12.28
N GLY A 86 -7.33 -0.94 -11.34
CA GLY A 86 -6.40 -2.03 -11.63
C GLY A 86 -7.07 -3.32 -12.09
N ILE A 87 -8.25 -3.65 -11.54
CA ILE A 87 -9.05 -4.80 -11.95
C ILE A 87 -9.67 -4.56 -13.33
N GLU A 88 -10.28 -3.39 -13.54
CA GLU A 88 -10.94 -3.02 -14.80
C GLU A 88 -9.96 -3.04 -15.98
N ARG A 89 -8.78 -2.46 -15.78
CA ARG A 89 -7.71 -2.41 -16.79
C ARG A 89 -6.86 -3.67 -16.86
N ARG A 90 -7.16 -4.69 -16.03
CA ARG A 90 -6.41 -5.95 -15.93
C ARG A 90 -4.90 -5.73 -15.81
N LEU A 91 -4.51 -4.78 -14.95
CA LEU A 91 -3.11 -4.44 -14.78
C LEU A 91 -2.35 -5.63 -14.18
N GLU A 92 -1.20 -5.93 -14.75
CA GLU A 92 -0.30 -6.95 -14.23
C GLU A 92 0.57 -6.38 -13.11
N LEU A 93 0.83 -7.21 -12.11
CA LEU A 93 1.68 -6.85 -10.98
C LEU A 93 3.09 -7.39 -11.27
N ALA A 94 4.10 -6.52 -11.13
CA ALA A 94 5.50 -6.94 -11.22
C ALA A 94 5.82 -8.03 -10.18
N PRO A 95 6.87 -8.84 -10.36
CA PRO A 95 7.28 -9.84 -9.37
C PRO A 95 7.42 -9.25 -7.96
N PRO A 96 7.10 -10.01 -6.90
CA PRO A 96 7.26 -9.54 -5.53
C PRO A 96 8.74 -9.34 -5.19
N VAL A 97 8.99 -8.38 -4.30
CA VAL A 97 10.30 -8.11 -3.71
C VAL A 97 10.22 -8.50 -2.23
N THR A 98 11.08 -9.43 -1.81
CA THR A 98 11.25 -9.86 -0.41
C THR A 98 12.34 -9.07 0.29
#